data_AF-J9B015-F1
#
_entry.id   AF-J9B015-F1
#
_cell.length_a   1.000
_cell.length_b   1.000
_cell.length_c   1.000
_cell.angle_alpha   90.00
_cell.angle_beta   90.00
_cell.angle_gamma   90.00
#
_symmetry.space_group_name_H-M   'P 1'
#
loop_
_entity.id
_entity.type
_entity.pdbx_description
1 polymer ?
#
loop_
_entity_poly.entity_id
_entity_poly.type
_entity_poly.pdbx_seq_one_letter_code
_entity_poly.pdbx_strand_id
1 'polypeptide(L)'
;MGYVAELIMWLAGHSQLLAHQLLWNMKANMYRDEDSREKDPDLHGPLSELINKIISNMEGAARKFYDSEFDLFKHITDISGKIRLFPKGEARKKACLTALAEIHLKTVAYLPSNPEAIVLDIDYKSGTPMQSAAKAPFLARFKVLRCGIQKLEQLGIAAHQRKHIPEADIRFLSRSEDSLVCWQAAIFKVGDDVRQDMLALQLMSLMRNIFNSVNLDIRLFPYRVVATGPGCGVIECVPNSKSRDQLGRQTDFGLYEYFLTTYGDENTETLQRARRNFIRSMAAYSVFSFLLQIKDRHNGNIMIDTDGHIVHIDFGFMFESSPGGNLGFEPDFKLSQEMVAIMGGKMEAPSFRLFASLCVQAYLAVRPYYKAFIALVSLMLDTHLPCFRGKTIQQFRDRFAPQLSDRDAAKYMMSIIRNCFLNVRSKMYDQLQYIQNEIPY
;
A
#
# COMPACT_ATOMS: atom_id res chain seq x y z
N MET A 1 -28.96 3.00 -18.17
CA MET A 1 -28.81 4.47 -18.23
C MET A 1 -27.32 4.78 -18.14
N GLY A 2 -26.78 5.66 -18.99
CA GLY A 2 -25.35 5.89 -19.19
C GLY A 2 -24.66 6.84 -18.20
N TYR A 3 -25.32 7.25 -17.12
CA TYR A 3 -24.89 8.34 -16.24
C TYR A 3 -23.48 8.16 -15.66
N VAL A 4 -23.10 6.95 -15.26
CA VAL A 4 -21.75 6.70 -14.71
C VAL A 4 -20.68 6.89 -15.79
N ALA A 5 -20.93 6.40 -17.01
CA ALA A 5 -20.02 6.59 -18.13
C ALA A 5 -19.90 8.08 -18.52
N GLU A 6 -21.00 8.82 -18.52
CA GLU A 6 -21.00 10.27 -18.75
C GLU A 6 -20.22 11.03 -17.67
N LEU A 7 -20.40 10.66 -16.40
CA LEU A 7 -19.64 11.24 -15.30
C LEU A 7 -18.14 10.96 -15.44
N ILE A 8 -17.74 9.73 -15.81
CA ILE A 8 -16.34 9.39 -16.04
C ILE A 8 -15.76 10.21 -17.19
N MET A 9 -16.50 10.36 -18.30
CA MET A 9 -16.09 11.20 -19.43
C MET A 9 -15.94 12.67 -19.02
N TRP A 10 -16.87 13.19 -18.24
CA TRP A 10 -16.81 14.55 -17.72
C TRP A 10 -15.56 14.74 -16.84
N LEU A 11 -15.34 13.84 -15.87
CA LEU A 11 -14.17 13.87 -14.99
C LEU A 11 -12.85 13.80 -15.76
N ALA A 12 -12.75 12.91 -16.74
CA ALA A 12 -11.58 12.78 -17.59
C ALA A 12 -11.30 14.04 -18.43
N GLY A 13 -12.34 14.82 -18.78
CA GLY A 13 -12.17 16.10 -19.45
C GLY A 13 -11.67 17.24 -18.55
N HIS A 14 -11.78 17.13 -17.22
CA HIS A 14 -11.46 18.22 -16.28
C HIS A 14 -10.01 18.19 -15.77
N SER A 15 -9.37 17.02 -15.73
CA SER A 15 -7.97 16.89 -15.34
C SER A 15 -7.31 15.74 -16.07
N GLN A 16 -6.15 16.01 -16.68
CA GLN A 16 -5.37 14.99 -17.40
C GLN A 16 -4.87 13.90 -16.46
N LEU A 17 -4.44 14.27 -15.25
CA LEU A 17 -3.97 13.30 -14.26
C LEU A 17 -5.11 12.42 -13.75
N LEU A 18 -6.32 12.99 -13.58
CA LEU A 18 -7.50 12.19 -13.26
C LEU A 18 -7.86 11.23 -14.41
N ALA A 19 -7.80 11.70 -15.66
CA ALA A 19 -8.01 10.85 -16.83
C ALA A 19 -7.00 9.69 -16.88
N HIS A 20 -5.73 9.93 -16.58
CA HIS A 20 -4.70 8.89 -16.53
C HIS A 20 -5.01 7.84 -15.45
N GLN A 21 -5.42 8.26 -14.24
CA GLN A 21 -5.79 7.34 -13.16
C GLN A 21 -7.03 6.50 -13.53
N LEU A 22 -8.03 7.11 -14.16
CA LEU A 22 -9.19 6.39 -14.69
C LEU A 22 -8.78 5.36 -15.75
N LEU A 23 -7.90 5.74 -16.68
CA LEU A 23 -7.39 4.84 -17.72
C LEU A 23 -6.61 3.64 -17.15
N TRP A 24 -5.75 3.84 -16.15
CA TRP A 24 -5.07 2.74 -15.46
C TRP A 24 -6.05 1.80 -14.77
N ASN A 25 -7.00 2.34 -14.00
CA ASN A 25 -8.01 1.55 -13.31
C ASN A 25 -8.87 0.74 -14.30
N MET A 26 -9.35 1.36 -15.37
CA MET A 26 -10.12 0.65 -16.38
C MET A 26 -9.31 -0.46 -17.04
N LYS A 27 -8.06 -0.19 -17.47
CA LYS A 27 -7.17 -1.21 -18.06
C LYS A 27 -6.95 -2.38 -17.11
N ALA A 28 -6.77 -2.13 -15.81
CA ALA A 28 -6.60 -3.17 -14.80
C ALA A 28 -7.84 -4.06 -14.59
N ASN A 29 -9.03 -3.59 -14.95
CA ASN A 29 -10.30 -4.31 -14.79
C ASN A 29 -10.86 -4.89 -16.10
N MET A 30 -10.14 -4.78 -17.22
CA MET A 30 -10.59 -5.35 -18.51
C MET A 30 -10.49 -6.88 -18.57
N TYR A 31 -9.68 -7.48 -17.72
CA TYR A 31 -9.37 -8.91 -17.72
C TYR A 31 -9.54 -9.48 -16.31
N ARG A 32 -9.91 -10.76 -16.25
CA ARG A 32 -10.07 -11.51 -14.99
C ARG A 32 -8.76 -12.10 -14.51
N ASP A 33 -7.85 -12.38 -15.43
CA ASP A 33 -6.54 -12.97 -15.15
C ASP A 33 -5.41 -11.93 -15.16
N GLU A 34 -4.28 -12.31 -14.57
CA GLU A 34 -3.09 -11.47 -14.47
C GLU A 34 -2.34 -11.35 -15.81
N ASP A 35 -2.55 -12.29 -16.75
CA ASP A 35 -1.82 -12.38 -18.02
C ASP A 35 -2.57 -11.75 -19.21
N SER A 36 -3.70 -11.09 -18.96
CA SER A 36 -4.56 -10.47 -19.99
C SER A 36 -5.07 -11.43 -21.07
N ARG A 37 -5.41 -12.67 -20.70
CA ARG A 37 -5.92 -13.70 -21.62
C ARG A 37 -7.44 -13.86 -21.54
N GLU A 38 -8.00 -13.74 -20.33
CA GLU A 38 -9.41 -13.93 -20.03
C GLU A 38 -10.09 -12.58 -19.89
N LYS A 39 -10.67 -12.11 -20.99
CA LYS A 39 -11.45 -10.86 -21.01
C LYS A 39 -12.63 -10.97 -20.06
N ASP A 40 -12.88 -9.90 -19.31
CA ASP A 40 -14.09 -9.84 -18.50
C ASP A 40 -15.34 -9.74 -19.41
N PRO A 41 -16.31 -10.66 -19.34
CA PRO A 41 -17.45 -10.70 -20.23
C PRO A 41 -18.38 -9.48 -20.08
N ASP A 42 -18.40 -8.85 -18.90
CA ASP A 42 -19.30 -7.75 -18.58
C ASP A 42 -18.61 -6.40 -18.74
N LEU A 43 -17.32 -6.31 -18.38
CA LEU A 43 -16.58 -5.05 -18.33
C LEU A 43 -15.70 -4.80 -19.56
N HIS A 44 -15.16 -5.83 -20.23
CA HIS A 44 -14.18 -5.59 -21.30
C HIS A 44 -14.73 -4.71 -22.43
N GLY A 45 -15.94 -4.98 -22.91
CA GLY A 45 -16.59 -4.20 -23.97
C GLY A 45 -16.84 -2.74 -23.55
N PRO A 46 -17.64 -2.47 -22.50
CA PRO A 46 -17.91 -1.12 -22.02
C PRO A 46 -16.66 -0.32 -21.67
N LEU A 47 -15.67 -0.94 -21.01
CA LEU A 47 -14.41 -0.29 -20.66
C LEU A 47 -13.57 0.02 -21.90
N SER A 48 -13.52 -0.87 -22.90
CA SER A 48 -12.82 -0.60 -24.16
C SER A 48 -13.39 0.63 -24.87
N GLU A 49 -14.72 0.74 -24.95
CA GLU A 49 -15.37 1.91 -25.55
C GLU A 49 -15.05 3.20 -24.79
N LEU A 50 -15.10 3.16 -23.46
CA LEU A 50 -14.86 4.32 -22.61
C LEU A 50 -13.39 4.76 -22.68
N ILE A 51 -12.46 3.81 -22.60
CA ILE A 51 -11.02 4.05 -22.79
C ILE A 51 -10.77 4.73 -24.14
N ASN A 52 -11.32 4.19 -25.23
CA ASN A 52 -11.13 4.74 -26.57
C ASN A 52 -11.69 6.17 -26.69
N LYS A 53 -12.86 6.44 -26.11
CA LYS A 53 -13.48 7.78 -26.09
C LYS A 53 -12.65 8.80 -25.30
N ILE A 54 -12.14 8.44 -24.12
CA ILE A 54 -11.26 9.32 -23.35
C ILE A 54 -9.99 9.62 -24.14
N ILE A 55 -9.38 8.59 -24.71
CA ILE A 55 -8.15 8.65 -25.51
C ILE A 55 -8.33 9.51 -26.77
N SER A 56 -9.48 9.42 -27.46
CA SER A 56 -9.76 10.21 -28.66
C SER A 56 -10.03 11.68 -28.35
N ASN A 57 -10.51 11.98 -27.15
CA ASN A 57 -10.74 13.36 -26.69
C ASN A 57 -9.46 14.05 -26.21
N MET A 58 -8.38 13.30 -25.97
CA MET A 58 -7.06 13.87 -25.69
C MET A 58 -6.42 14.33 -27.00
N GLU A 59 -6.18 15.63 -27.14
CA GLU A 59 -5.53 16.21 -28.32
C GLU A 59 -4.17 16.85 -27.99
N GLY A 60 -3.32 16.97 -29.00
CA GLY A 60 -2.08 17.76 -28.92
C GLY A 60 -1.13 17.36 -27.79
N ALA A 61 -0.86 18.30 -26.89
CA ALA A 61 0.08 18.11 -25.78
C ALA A 61 -0.43 17.11 -24.73
N ALA A 62 -1.74 17.09 -24.46
CA ALA A 62 -2.35 16.17 -23.51
C ALA A 62 -2.17 14.72 -23.96
N ARG A 63 -2.41 14.47 -25.25
CA ARG A 63 -2.21 13.14 -25.85
C ARG A 63 -0.77 12.65 -25.72
N LYS A 64 0.19 13.50 -26.08
CA LYS A 64 1.61 13.17 -26.00
C LYS A 64 2.07 12.95 -24.56
N PHE A 65 1.54 13.73 -23.62
CA PHE A 65 1.82 13.53 -22.20
C PHE A 65 1.34 12.15 -21.75
N TYR A 66 0.08 11.80 -22.02
CA TYR A 66 -0.47 10.47 -21.79
C TYR A 66 0.40 9.36 -22.41
N ASP A 67 0.71 9.44 -23.71
CA ASP A 67 1.47 8.40 -24.40
C ASP A 67 2.87 8.24 -23.78
N SER A 68 3.56 9.34 -23.50
CA SER A 68 4.90 9.32 -22.88
C SER A 68 4.90 8.74 -21.46
N GLU A 69 3.86 9.05 -20.68
CA GLU A 69 3.70 8.61 -19.29
C GLU A 69 3.45 7.11 -19.23
N PHE A 70 2.49 6.64 -20.02
CA PHE A 70 2.12 5.22 -20.06
C PHE A 70 3.24 4.37 -20.65
N ASP A 71 3.95 4.85 -21.68
CA ASP A 71 5.08 4.14 -22.26
C ASP A 71 6.26 4.03 -21.29
N LEU A 72 6.60 5.11 -20.59
CA LEU A 72 7.68 5.10 -19.60
C LEU A 72 7.41 4.07 -18.50
N PHE A 73 6.24 4.14 -17.89
CA PHE A 73 5.91 3.26 -16.76
C PHE A 73 5.57 1.84 -17.18
N LYS A 74 5.14 1.60 -18.42
CA LYS A 74 5.10 0.26 -18.99
C LYS A 74 6.50 -0.34 -19.06
N HIS A 75 7.47 0.37 -19.64
CA HIS A 75 8.85 -0.14 -19.75
C HIS A 75 9.51 -0.39 -18.39
N ILE A 76 9.30 0.50 -17.41
CA ILE A 76 9.80 0.30 -16.04
C ILE A 76 9.13 -0.92 -15.39
N THR A 77 7.81 -1.05 -15.50
CA THR A 77 7.07 -2.17 -14.90
C THR A 77 7.49 -3.51 -15.52
N ASP A 78 7.68 -3.56 -16.84
CA ASP A 78 8.10 -4.75 -17.59
C ASP A 78 9.48 -5.28 -17.14
N ILE A 79 10.32 -4.47 -16.49
CA ILE A 79 11.58 -4.95 -15.87
C ILE A 79 11.29 -6.09 -14.89
N SER A 80 10.22 -5.99 -14.07
CA SER A 80 9.83 -7.05 -13.12
C SER A 80 9.59 -8.39 -13.83
N GLY A 81 8.89 -8.35 -14.97
CA GLY A 81 8.65 -9.54 -15.80
C GLY A 81 9.94 -10.11 -16.42
N LYS A 82 10.85 -9.26 -16.89
CA LYS A 82 12.13 -9.66 -17.49
C LYS A 82 13.07 -10.32 -16.47
N ILE A 83 13.20 -9.74 -15.28
CA ILE A 83 14.14 -10.23 -14.26
C ILE A 83 13.68 -11.53 -13.61
N ARG A 84 12.40 -11.90 -13.75
CA ARG A 84 11.83 -13.16 -13.27
C ARG A 84 12.57 -14.38 -13.82
N LEU A 85 13.08 -14.29 -15.04
CA LEU A 85 13.81 -15.37 -15.73
C LEU A 85 15.18 -15.68 -15.10
N PHE A 86 15.70 -14.78 -14.26
CA PHE A 86 16.99 -14.94 -13.62
C PHE A 86 16.84 -15.52 -12.21
N PRO A 87 17.77 -16.38 -11.75
CA PRO A 87 17.74 -16.94 -10.41
C PRO A 87 17.90 -15.85 -9.34
N LYS A 88 17.30 -16.07 -8.16
CA LYS A 88 17.38 -15.14 -7.02
C LYS A 88 18.85 -14.82 -6.66
N GLY A 89 19.07 -13.64 -6.08
CA GLY A 89 20.40 -13.17 -5.67
C GLY A 89 21.07 -12.28 -6.71
N GLU A 90 22.40 -12.36 -6.82
CA GLU A 90 23.22 -11.43 -7.60
C GLU A 90 22.89 -11.43 -9.10
N ALA A 91 22.55 -12.58 -9.69
CA ALA A 91 22.20 -12.67 -11.10
C ALA A 91 20.96 -11.82 -11.45
N ARG A 92 19.89 -11.95 -10.66
CA ARG A 92 18.67 -11.15 -10.82
C ARG A 92 18.91 -9.67 -10.51
N LYS A 93 19.72 -9.37 -9.49
CA LYS A 93 20.10 -7.99 -9.16
C LYS A 93 20.84 -7.33 -10.32
N LYS A 94 21.83 -8.01 -10.90
CA LYS A 94 22.55 -7.53 -12.08
C LYS A 94 21.62 -7.30 -13.27
N ALA A 95 20.74 -8.26 -13.57
CA ALA A 95 19.76 -8.11 -14.65
C ALA A 95 18.82 -6.92 -14.43
N CYS A 96 18.38 -6.69 -13.18
CA CYS A 96 17.56 -5.54 -12.81
C CYS A 96 18.28 -4.21 -13.03
N LEU A 97 19.53 -4.09 -12.59
CA LEU A 97 20.34 -2.89 -12.79
C LEU A 97 20.61 -2.63 -14.28
N THR A 98 20.93 -3.67 -15.06
CA THR A 98 21.09 -3.55 -16.51
C THR A 98 19.81 -3.05 -17.19
N ALA A 99 18.66 -3.66 -16.88
CA ALA A 99 17.39 -3.26 -17.48
C ALA A 99 16.93 -1.86 -17.04
N LEU A 100 17.21 -1.47 -15.79
CA LEU A 100 16.91 -0.12 -15.30
C LEU A 100 17.78 0.94 -15.97
N ALA A 101 19.05 0.63 -16.27
CA ALA A 101 19.96 1.53 -16.98
C ALA A 101 19.52 1.85 -18.42
N GLU A 102 18.68 1.02 -19.02
CA GLU A 102 18.08 1.28 -20.35
C GLU A 102 16.91 2.27 -20.31
N ILE A 103 16.39 2.60 -19.12
CA ILE A 103 15.27 3.53 -18.95
C ILE A 103 15.77 4.97 -19.03
N HIS A 104 15.16 5.76 -19.92
CA HIS A 104 15.52 7.16 -20.12
C HIS A 104 14.32 8.07 -19.85
N LEU A 105 14.50 9.00 -18.92
CA LEU A 105 13.53 10.05 -18.65
C LEU A 105 13.65 11.16 -19.70
N LYS A 106 12.75 11.16 -20.69
CA LYS A 106 12.83 12.05 -21.87
C LYS A 106 12.11 13.38 -21.70
N THR A 107 11.12 13.43 -20.81
CA THR A 107 10.17 14.54 -20.64
C THR A 107 9.65 14.53 -19.19
N VAL A 108 8.81 15.50 -18.85
CA VAL A 108 8.12 15.54 -17.55
C VAL A 108 7.27 14.28 -17.39
N ALA A 109 7.47 13.56 -16.28
CA ALA A 109 6.72 12.37 -15.92
C ALA A 109 6.45 12.34 -14.40
N TYR A 110 5.56 11.44 -13.94
CA TYR A 110 5.23 11.31 -12.52
C TYR A 110 5.02 9.85 -12.13
N LEU A 111 5.33 9.48 -10.88
CA LEU A 111 5.04 8.11 -10.44
C LEU A 111 3.53 7.86 -10.46
N PRO A 112 3.00 6.77 -11.05
CA PRO A 112 1.56 6.49 -11.06
C PRO A 112 0.93 6.52 -9.67
N SER A 113 1.67 6.03 -8.66
CA SER A 113 1.28 6.06 -7.26
C SER A 113 1.36 7.45 -6.62
N ASN A 114 2.05 8.43 -7.20
CA ASN A 114 2.20 9.78 -6.65
C ASN A 114 2.10 10.91 -7.72
N PRO A 115 0.89 11.20 -8.25
CA PRO A 115 0.60 12.27 -9.21
C PRO A 115 0.70 13.70 -8.63
N GLU A 116 1.46 13.91 -7.56
CA GLU A 116 1.73 15.23 -6.95
C GLU A 116 3.21 15.61 -7.01
N ALA A 117 4.05 14.73 -7.55
CA ALA A 117 5.48 14.92 -7.63
C ALA A 117 6.02 14.59 -9.03
N ILE A 118 6.83 15.50 -9.58
CA ILE A 118 7.48 15.31 -10.88
C ILE A 118 8.72 14.46 -10.66
N VAL A 119 8.90 13.42 -11.48
CA VAL A 119 10.16 12.67 -11.53
C VAL A 119 11.21 13.56 -12.19
N LEU A 120 12.29 13.83 -11.45
CA LEU A 120 13.43 14.61 -11.89
C LEU A 120 14.58 13.74 -12.40
N ASP A 121 14.77 12.57 -11.78
CA ASP A 121 15.85 11.63 -12.10
C ASP A 121 15.54 10.22 -11.56
N ILE A 122 16.28 9.21 -12.05
CA ILE A 122 16.20 7.81 -11.61
C ILE A 122 17.55 7.41 -11.02
N ASP A 123 17.56 6.84 -9.80
CA ASP A 123 18.77 6.23 -9.25
C ASP A 123 18.97 4.86 -9.91
N TYR A 124 19.74 4.83 -11.00
CA TYR A 124 20.03 3.62 -11.76
C TYR A 124 20.77 2.54 -10.97
N LYS A 125 21.31 2.87 -9.79
CA LYS A 125 21.98 1.92 -8.89
C LYS A 125 21.05 1.37 -7.81
N SER A 126 19.82 1.87 -7.73
CA SER A 126 18.86 1.49 -6.68
C SER A 126 18.07 0.21 -6.97
N GLY A 127 18.09 -0.29 -8.21
CA GLY A 127 17.32 -1.45 -8.66
C GLY A 127 17.54 -2.67 -7.76
N THR A 128 16.54 -2.97 -6.92
CA THR A 128 16.63 -4.03 -5.90
C THR A 128 15.46 -4.99 -6.05
N PRO A 129 15.68 -6.18 -6.63
CA PRO A 129 14.66 -7.23 -6.67
C PRO A 129 14.31 -7.69 -5.24
N MET A 130 13.02 -7.85 -4.95
CA MET A 130 12.59 -8.33 -3.63
C MET A 130 12.72 -9.85 -3.53
N GLN A 131 12.94 -10.35 -2.30
CA GLN A 131 13.23 -11.77 -2.03
C GLN A 131 11.98 -12.66 -2.09
N SER A 132 10.83 -12.10 -1.73
CA SER A 132 9.51 -12.72 -1.77
C SER A 132 8.90 -12.53 -3.17
N ALA A 133 9.05 -13.53 -4.03
CA ALA A 133 8.03 -13.97 -5.01
C ALA A 133 8.64 -14.77 -6.17
N ALA A 134 7.84 -15.69 -6.70
CA ALA A 134 8.00 -16.23 -8.05
C ALA A 134 7.86 -15.14 -9.14
N LYS A 135 7.19 -14.02 -8.80
CA LYS A 135 6.82 -12.89 -9.68
C LYS A 135 7.88 -11.77 -9.76
N ALA A 136 8.95 -11.85 -8.96
CA ALA A 136 10.13 -10.97 -8.98
C ALA A 136 9.85 -9.45 -9.06
N PRO A 137 9.10 -8.88 -8.10
CA PRO A 137 8.95 -7.43 -8.01
C PRO A 137 10.29 -6.77 -7.67
N PHE A 138 10.46 -5.50 -8.03
CA PHE A 138 11.68 -4.76 -7.72
C PHE A 138 11.40 -3.33 -7.26
N LEU A 139 12.27 -2.83 -6.40
CA LEU A 139 12.29 -1.45 -5.92
C LEU A 139 13.22 -0.61 -6.80
N ALA A 140 12.79 0.60 -7.14
CA ALA A 140 13.63 1.65 -7.70
C ALA A 140 13.39 2.98 -6.98
N ARG A 141 14.42 3.84 -6.96
CA ARG A 141 14.38 5.17 -6.35
C ARG A 141 14.40 6.25 -7.43
N PHE A 142 13.62 7.30 -7.19
CA PHE A 142 13.39 8.42 -8.08
C PHE A 142 13.65 9.71 -7.31
N LYS A 143 14.40 10.62 -7.91
CA LYS A 143 14.49 12.00 -7.41
C LYS A 143 13.22 12.69 -7.87
N VAL A 144 12.44 13.27 -6.95
CA VAL A 144 11.16 13.89 -7.27
C VAL A 144 11.06 15.30 -6.71
N LEU A 145 10.32 16.17 -7.39
CA LEU A 145 9.92 17.49 -6.92
C LEU A 145 8.44 17.48 -6.55
N ARG A 146 8.12 17.61 -5.26
CA ARG A 146 6.73 17.73 -4.79
C ARG A 146 6.20 19.10 -5.14
N CYS A 147 5.26 19.17 -6.09
CA CYS A 147 4.76 20.44 -6.62
C CYS A 147 3.22 20.53 -6.66
N GLY A 148 2.53 19.43 -6.32
CA GLY A 148 1.08 19.35 -6.36
C GLY A 148 0.52 19.12 -7.77
N ILE A 149 -0.73 18.67 -7.82
CA ILE A 149 -1.42 18.22 -9.05
C ILE A 149 -1.45 19.33 -10.11
N GLN A 150 -1.82 20.55 -9.74
CA GLN A 150 -2.00 21.66 -10.69
C GLN A 150 -0.69 22.02 -11.41
N LYS A 151 0.40 22.18 -10.66
CA LYS A 151 1.71 22.53 -11.24
C LYS A 151 2.28 21.38 -12.07
N LEU A 152 2.07 20.14 -11.63
CA LEU A 152 2.48 18.94 -12.37
C LEU A 152 1.74 18.83 -13.71
N GLU A 153 0.43 19.02 -13.72
CA GLU A 153 -0.39 19.00 -14.93
C GLU A 153 0.02 20.14 -15.90
N GLN A 154 0.24 21.35 -15.38
CA GLN A 154 0.72 22.48 -16.16
C GLN A 154 2.07 22.19 -16.83
N LEU A 155 3.05 21.69 -16.07
CA LEU A 155 4.39 21.37 -16.58
C LEU A 155 4.36 20.18 -17.54
N GLY A 156 3.56 19.14 -17.24
CA GLY A 156 3.36 17.99 -18.12
C GLY A 156 2.81 18.40 -19.48
N ILE A 157 1.83 19.29 -19.51
CA ILE A 157 1.29 19.84 -20.76
C ILE A 157 2.32 20.73 -21.47
N ALA A 158 2.95 21.66 -20.74
CA ALA A 158 3.96 22.56 -21.28
C ALA A 158 5.13 21.83 -21.94
N ALA A 159 5.63 20.75 -21.33
CA ALA A 159 6.72 19.93 -21.87
C ALA A 159 6.39 19.28 -23.21
N HIS A 160 5.10 19.10 -23.52
CA HIS A 160 4.62 18.44 -24.74
C HIS A 160 4.03 19.40 -25.78
N GLN A 161 4.10 20.72 -25.53
CA GLN A 161 3.72 21.73 -26.51
C GLN A 161 4.73 21.79 -27.66
N ARG A 162 4.29 22.34 -28.80
CA ARG A 162 5.18 22.54 -29.97
C ARG A 162 6.28 23.58 -29.69
N LYS A 163 5.96 24.59 -28.87
CA LYS A 163 6.91 25.61 -28.44
C LYS A 163 7.69 25.06 -27.24
N HIS A 164 9.01 25.11 -27.32
CA HIS A 164 9.86 24.76 -26.17
C HIS A 164 9.62 25.78 -25.04
N ILE A 165 9.30 25.25 -23.86
CA ILE A 165 9.13 26.01 -22.62
C ILE A 165 10.26 25.57 -21.68
N PRO A 166 11.30 26.41 -21.49
CA PRO A 166 12.49 26.03 -20.71
C PRO A 166 12.16 25.54 -19.30
N GLU A 167 11.15 26.12 -18.66
CA GLU A 167 10.72 25.76 -17.30
C GLU A 167 10.10 24.35 -17.22
N ALA A 168 9.65 23.80 -18.35
CA ALA A 168 9.09 22.46 -18.46
C ALA A 168 10.10 21.46 -19.08
N ASP A 169 11.33 21.87 -19.35
CA ASP A 169 12.38 20.97 -19.80
C ASP A 169 12.89 20.13 -18.62
N ILE A 170 12.84 18.81 -18.75
CA ILE A 170 13.28 17.90 -17.70
C ILE A 170 14.76 18.09 -17.32
N ARG A 171 15.61 18.51 -18.26
CA ARG A 171 17.03 18.78 -18.02
C ARG A 171 17.25 20.04 -17.17
N PHE A 172 16.31 20.97 -17.24
CA PHE A 172 16.29 22.15 -16.38
C PHE A 172 15.73 21.79 -15.01
N LEU A 173 14.57 21.12 -14.97
CA LEU A 173 13.91 20.69 -13.72
C LEU A 173 14.79 19.78 -12.86
N SER A 174 15.60 18.90 -13.47
CA SER A 174 16.47 17.97 -12.73
C SER A 174 17.56 18.66 -11.89
N ARG A 175 17.89 19.90 -12.26
CA ARG A 175 18.83 20.78 -11.55
C ARG A 175 18.18 21.63 -10.47
N SER A 176 16.87 21.45 -10.22
CA SER A 176 16.18 22.17 -9.16
C SER A 176 16.83 21.91 -7.79
N GLU A 177 17.07 22.99 -7.06
CA GLU A 177 17.55 23.00 -5.67
C GLU A 177 16.41 23.33 -4.67
N ASP A 178 15.16 23.22 -5.11
CA ASP A 178 14.00 23.44 -4.25
C ASP A 178 14.03 22.48 -3.04
N SER A 179 13.73 23.02 -1.86
CA SER A 179 13.62 22.25 -0.60
C SER A 179 12.64 21.08 -0.65
N LEU A 180 11.69 21.10 -1.59
CA LEU A 180 10.69 20.04 -1.83
C LEU A 180 11.22 18.90 -2.70
N VAL A 181 12.48 18.97 -3.14
CA VAL A 181 13.17 17.88 -3.84
C VAL A 181 13.53 16.79 -2.84
N CYS A 182 13.08 15.56 -3.09
CA CYS A 182 13.41 14.41 -2.25
C CYS A 182 13.57 13.13 -3.07
N TRP A 183 14.19 12.11 -2.48
CA TRP A 183 14.18 10.76 -3.03
C TRP A 183 12.93 10.01 -2.59
N GLN A 184 12.24 9.40 -3.55
CA GLN A 184 11.09 8.53 -3.31
C GLN A 184 11.36 7.15 -3.92
N ALA A 185 10.96 6.08 -3.23
CA ALA A 185 11.06 4.73 -3.73
C ALA A 185 9.67 4.20 -4.13
N ALA A 186 9.65 3.39 -5.19
CA ALA A 186 8.46 2.67 -5.65
C ALA A 186 8.83 1.23 -5.99
N ILE A 187 7.89 0.32 -5.75
CA ILE A 187 7.97 -1.08 -6.14
C ILE A 187 7.12 -1.28 -7.38
N PHE A 188 7.69 -1.96 -8.37
CA PHE A 188 7.01 -2.35 -9.60
C PHE A 188 6.76 -3.84 -9.57
N LYS A 189 5.51 -4.24 -9.79
CA LYS A 189 5.06 -5.63 -9.80
C LYS A 189 4.48 -5.99 -11.16
N VAL A 190 4.87 -7.16 -11.68
CA VAL A 190 4.24 -7.83 -12.83
C VAL A 190 3.78 -9.21 -12.42
N GLY A 191 2.60 -9.58 -12.92
CA GLY A 191 1.92 -10.82 -12.63
C GLY A 191 1.40 -10.89 -11.20
N ASP A 192 1.12 -9.78 -10.51
CA ASP A 192 0.52 -9.75 -9.16
C ASP A 192 -0.64 -8.77 -9.13
N ASP A 193 -1.83 -9.24 -8.77
CA ASP A 193 -3.02 -8.39 -8.71
C ASP A 193 -3.04 -7.48 -7.46
N VAL A 194 -2.66 -6.23 -7.64
CA VAL A 194 -2.63 -5.22 -6.56
C VAL A 194 -3.99 -4.56 -6.29
N ARG A 195 -5.08 -4.95 -6.97
CA ARG A 195 -6.41 -4.37 -6.74
C ARG A 195 -6.94 -4.67 -5.33
N GLN A 196 -6.54 -5.79 -4.74
CA GLN A 196 -6.86 -6.12 -3.35
C GLN A 196 -6.20 -5.16 -2.38
N ASP A 197 -4.90 -4.85 -2.57
CA ASP A 197 -4.20 -3.83 -1.81
C ASP A 197 -4.87 -2.45 -1.93
N MET A 198 -5.27 -2.07 -3.15
CA MET A 198 -5.97 -0.79 -3.37
C MET A 198 -7.26 -0.70 -2.55
N LEU A 199 -8.07 -1.76 -2.51
CA LEU A 199 -9.28 -1.80 -1.70
C LEU A 199 -8.94 -1.67 -0.20
N ALA A 200 -7.97 -2.43 0.31
CA ALA A 200 -7.55 -2.34 1.71
C ALA A 200 -7.12 -0.91 2.07
N LEU A 201 -6.29 -0.28 1.23
CA LEU A 201 -5.77 1.07 1.44
C LEU A 201 -6.85 2.16 1.32
N GLN A 202 -7.86 1.95 0.49
CA GLN A 202 -9.03 2.82 0.43
C GLN A 202 -9.84 2.75 1.74
N LEU A 203 -10.09 1.54 2.26
CA LEU A 203 -10.76 1.36 3.56
C LEU A 203 -9.91 1.93 4.70
N MET A 204 -8.59 1.78 4.64
CA MET A 204 -7.66 2.38 5.60
C MET A 204 -7.71 3.91 5.57
N SER A 205 -7.80 4.50 4.38
CA SER A 205 -7.94 5.96 4.22
C SER A 205 -9.26 6.47 4.82
N LEU A 206 -10.36 5.75 4.61
CA LEU A 206 -11.63 6.04 5.27
C LEU A 206 -11.50 5.97 6.80
N MET A 207 -10.86 4.92 7.31
CA MET A 207 -10.64 4.73 8.74
C MET A 207 -9.78 5.86 9.35
N ARG A 208 -8.71 6.27 8.66
CA ARG A 208 -7.88 7.41 9.04
C ARG A 208 -8.68 8.72 9.08
N ASN A 209 -9.53 8.95 8.09
CA ASN A 209 -10.37 10.17 8.05
C ASN A 209 -11.37 10.21 9.20
N ILE A 210 -11.93 9.06 9.59
CA ILE A 210 -12.80 8.94 10.77
C ILE A 210 -12.03 9.26 12.04
N PHE A 211 -10.82 8.73 12.22
CA PHE A 211 -10.00 9.04 13.40
C PHE A 211 -9.66 10.53 13.50
N ASN A 212 -9.31 11.15 12.37
CA ASN A 212 -9.04 12.57 12.30
C ASN A 212 -10.29 13.41 12.64
N SER A 213 -11.49 13.02 12.18
CA SER A 213 -12.71 13.80 12.43
C SER A 213 -13.13 13.82 13.91
N VAL A 214 -12.73 12.81 14.69
CA VAL A 214 -12.95 12.75 16.15
C VAL A 214 -11.70 13.13 16.97
N ASN A 215 -10.64 13.63 16.32
CA ASN A 215 -9.36 13.95 16.95
C ASN A 215 -8.75 12.79 17.76
N LEU A 216 -8.95 11.55 17.32
CA LEU A 216 -8.34 10.40 17.96
C LEU A 216 -6.89 10.28 17.52
N ASP A 217 -5.97 10.48 18.47
CA ASP A 217 -4.53 10.50 18.26
C ASP A 217 -3.94 9.10 18.07
N ILE A 218 -4.24 8.50 16.92
CA ILE A 218 -3.72 7.22 16.44
C ILE A 218 -3.35 7.33 14.97
N ARG A 219 -2.48 6.43 14.49
CA ARG A 219 -1.87 6.59 13.15
C ARG A 219 -2.02 5.35 12.27
N LEU A 220 -2.65 5.55 11.11
CA LEU A 220 -2.55 4.67 9.95
C LEU A 220 -1.76 5.37 8.85
N PHE A 221 -0.96 4.61 8.11
CA PHE A 221 -0.25 5.10 6.94
C PHE A 221 -0.77 4.40 5.68
N PRO A 222 -1.82 4.93 5.04
CA PRO A 222 -2.29 4.42 3.75
C PRO A 222 -1.33 4.91 2.65
N TYR A 223 -0.29 4.12 2.40
CA TYR A 223 0.60 4.30 1.25
C TYR A 223 -0.18 4.14 -0.06
N ARG A 224 0.35 4.67 -1.16
CA ARG A 224 -0.38 4.70 -2.44
C ARG A 224 -0.05 3.48 -3.29
N VAL A 225 -1.08 2.85 -3.82
CA VAL A 225 -0.99 1.73 -4.78
C VAL A 225 -1.85 2.03 -5.98
N VAL A 226 -1.32 1.78 -7.17
CA VAL A 226 -2.04 1.94 -8.43
C VAL A 226 -1.84 0.69 -9.27
N ALA A 227 -2.92 0.00 -9.59
CA ALA A 227 -2.94 -1.03 -10.63
C ALA A 227 -2.80 -0.35 -12.00
N THR A 228 -1.70 -0.62 -12.69
CA THR A 228 -1.37 0.02 -13.98
C THR A 228 -1.83 -0.82 -15.19
N GLY A 229 -2.25 -2.05 -14.93
CA GLY A 229 -2.82 -2.99 -15.90
C GLY A 229 -3.20 -4.30 -15.22
N PRO A 230 -3.72 -5.29 -15.96
CA PRO A 230 -4.02 -6.61 -15.42
C PRO A 230 -2.74 -7.25 -14.86
N GLY A 231 -2.80 -7.70 -13.60
CA GLY A 231 -1.64 -8.26 -12.90
C GLY A 231 -0.44 -7.31 -12.75
N CYS A 232 -0.60 -6.01 -12.99
CA CYS A 232 0.50 -5.05 -12.97
C CYS A 232 0.22 -3.92 -11.98
N GLY A 233 1.23 -3.50 -11.24
CA GLY A 233 1.05 -2.50 -10.20
C GLY A 233 2.29 -1.71 -9.84
N VAL A 234 2.06 -0.47 -9.41
CA VAL A 234 3.07 0.40 -8.81
C VAL A 234 2.68 0.69 -7.37
N ILE A 235 3.58 0.39 -6.45
CA ILE A 235 3.37 0.52 -5.01
C ILE A 235 4.36 1.54 -4.46
N GLU A 236 3.88 2.55 -3.75
CA GLU A 236 4.71 3.47 -3.00
C GLU A 236 5.41 2.74 -1.84
N CYS A 237 6.74 2.91 -1.74
CA CYS A 237 7.46 2.42 -0.56
C CYS A 237 7.18 3.34 0.64
N VAL A 238 6.95 2.73 1.80
CA VAL A 238 6.89 3.45 3.06
C VAL A 238 8.26 4.12 3.30
N PRO A 239 8.32 5.46 3.45
CA PRO A 239 9.58 6.16 3.60
C PRO A 239 10.21 5.87 4.97
N ASN A 240 11.55 5.90 5.02
CA ASN A 240 12.33 5.80 6.26
C ASN A 240 11.94 4.62 7.16
N SER A 241 11.63 3.47 6.57
CA SER A 241 11.22 2.29 7.31
C SER A 241 11.97 1.04 6.86
N LYS A 242 12.03 0.07 7.76
CA LYS A 242 12.58 -1.27 7.51
C LYS A 242 11.55 -2.31 7.95
N SER A 243 11.49 -3.44 7.26
CA SER A 243 10.67 -4.55 7.74
C SER A 243 11.28 -5.13 9.01
N ARG A 244 10.43 -5.72 9.87
CA ARG A 244 10.89 -6.39 11.09
C ARG A 244 11.85 -7.55 10.75
N ASP A 245 11.61 -8.24 9.65
CA ASP A 245 12.53 -9.24 9.08
C ASP A 245 13.91 -8.65 8.76
N GLN A 246 13.96 -7.53 8.02
CA GLN A 246 15.22 -6.86 7.70
C GLN A 246 15.97 -6.41 8.95
N LEU A 247 15.26 -5.92 9.96
CA LEU A 247 15.86 -5.58 11.25
C LEU A 247 16.47 -6.84 11.90
N GLY A 248 15.72 -7.94 11.99
CA GLY A 248 16.21 -9.19 12.59
C GLY A 248 17.39 -9.85 11.86
N ARG A 249 17.55 -9.59 10.55
CA ARG A 249 18.73 -10.04 9.79
C ARG A 249 19.94 -9.10 9.94
N GLN A 250 19.71 -7.84 10.28
CA GLN A 250 20.76 -6.84 10.49
C GLN A 250 21.23 -6.78 11.94
N THR A 251 20.42 -7.27 12.88
CA THR A 251 20.68 -7.22 14.32
C THR A 251 20.45 -8.58 14.96
N ASP A 252 21.36 -9.03 15.81
CA ASP A 252 21.23 -10.30 16.56
C ASP A 252 20.21 -10.25 17.72
N PHE A 253 19.34 -9.23 17.77
CA PHE A 253 18.43 -8.97 18.87
C PHE A 253 17.00 -8.61 18.42
N GLY A 254 16.05 -8.76 19.33
CA GLY A 254 14.61 -8.60 19.07
C GLY A 254 14.17 -7.16 18.85
N LEU A 255 12.89 -6.95 18.54
CA LEU A 255 12.37 -5.61 18.25
C LEU A 255 12.46 -4.67 19.47
N TYR A 256 12.29 -5.19 20.68
CA TYR A 256 12.41 -4.39 21.89
C TYR A 256 13.84 -3.91 22.12
N GLU A 257 14.82 -4.79 21.92
CA GLU A 257 16.24 -4.46 22.00
C GLU A 257 16.65 -3.47 20.90
N TYR A 258 16.06 -3.59 19.70
CA TYR A 258 16.21 -2.59 18.64
C TYR A 258 15.70 -1.22 19.09
N PHE A 259 14.56 -1.15 19.78
CA PHE A 259 14.05 0.10 20.32
C PHE A 259 14.99 0.71 21.37
N LEU A 260 15.52 -0.09 22.29
CA LEU A 260 16.49 0.38 23.28
C LEU A 260 17.79 0.87 22.62
N THR A 261 18.30 0.13 21.64
CA THR A 261 19.54 0.49 20.93
C THR A 261 19.37 1.75 20.08
N THR A 262 18.21 1.93 19.47
CA THR A 262 17.94 3.03 18.53
C THR A 262 17.52 4.32 19.25
N TYR A 263 16.70 4.20 20.29
CA TYR A 263 16.07 5.33 20.95
C TYR A 263 16.59 5.60 22.38
N GLY A 264 17.46 4.74 22.91
CA GLY A 264 18.04 4.84 24.25
C GLY A 264 17.28 4.07 25.32
N ASP A 265 17.72 4.22 26.56
CA ASP A 265 17.18 3.48 27.72
C ASP A 265 15.73 3.85 28.05
N GLU A 266 15.11 3.05 28.92
CA GLU A 266 13.73 3.15 29.39
C GLU A 266 13.29 4.57 29.83
N ASN A 267 14.21 5.36 30.38
CA ASN A 267 13.91 6.68 30.91
C ASN A 267 14.16 7.84 29.92
N THR A 268 14.64 7.53 28.71
CA THR A 268 14.94 8.57 27.71
C THR A 268 13.67 9.10 27.05
N GLU A 269 13.63 10.41 26.79
CA GLU A 269 12.49 11.04 26.13
C GLU A 269 12.27 10.48 24.72
N THR A 270 13.36 10.18 24.01
CA THR A 270 13.38 9.59 22.67
C THR A 270 12.70 8.23 22.63
N LEU A 271 13.04 7.31 23.54
CA LEU A 271 12.36 6.01 23.62
C LEU A 271 10.90 6.18 24.02
N GLN A 272 10.59 7.04 24.99
CA GLN A 272 9.20 7.26 25.41
C GLN A 272 8.35 7.82 24.26
N ARG A 273 8.92 8.69 23.41
CA ARG A 273 8.26 9.18 22.19
C ARG A 273 8.07 8.06 21.18
N ALA A 274 9.11 7.28 20.87
CA ALA A 274 9.01 6.15 19.94
C ALA A 274 8.01 5.10 20.41
N ARG A 275 7.98 4.79 21.70
CA ARG A 275 7.00 3.90 22.34
C ARG A 275 5.57 4.42 22.20
N ARG A 276 5.33 5.72 22.41
CA ARG A 276 4.00 6.32 22.19
C ARG A 276 3.57 6.19 20.73
N ASN A 277 4.47 6.47 19.79
CA ASN A 277 4.25 6.32 18.36
C ASN A 277 3.93 4.87 17.97
N PHE A 278 4.67 3.91 18.54
CA PHE A 278 4.42 2.49 18.40
C PHE A 278 3.03 2.11 18.90
N ILE A 279 2.67 2.49 20.12
CA ILE A 279 1.35 2.21 20.72
C ILE A 279 0.20 2.78 19.88
N ARG A 280 0.33 4.03 19.45
CA ARG A 280 -0.68 4.73 18.63
C ARG A 280 -0.91 4.07 17.28
N SER A 281 0.16 3.71 16.58
CA SER A 281 0.07 3.03 15.30
C SER A 281 -0.39 1.58 15.45
N MET A 282 0.13 0.86 16.45
CA MET A 282 -0.25 -0.52 16.76
C MET A 282 -1.74 -0.66 17.06
N ALA A 283 -2.31 0.29 17.83
CA ALA A 283 -3.74 0.29 18.12
C ALA A 283 -4.60 0.43 16.85
N ALA A 284 -4.24 1.36 15.98
CA ALA A 284 -4.95 1.58 14.72
C ALA A 284 -4.86 0.36 13.79
N TYR A 285 -3.66 -0.19 13.59
CA TYR A 285 -3.46 -1.36 12.73
C TYR A 285 -4.08 -2.64 13.31
N SER A 286 -4.18 -2.78 14.63
CA SER A 286 -4.87 -3.91 15.28
C SER A 286 -6.37 -3.91 14.99
N VAL A 287 -7.03 -2.75 15.09
CA VAL A 287 -8.45 -2.61 14.70
C VAL A 287 -8.62 -2.82 13.20
N PHE A 288 -7.72 -2.30 12.37
CA PHE A 288 -7.74 -2.48 10.92
C PHE A 288 -7.66 -3.97 10.54
N SER A 289 -6.65 -4.67 11.05
CA SER A 289 -6.43 -6.09 10.80
C SER A 289 -7.57 -6.96 11.31
N PHE A 290 -8.14 -6.65 12.48
CA PHE A 290 -9.31 -7.34 12.99
C PHE A 290 -10.54 -7.17 12.07
N LEU A 291 -10.89 -5.93 11.72
CA LEU A 291 -12.08 -5.65 10.90
C LEU A 291 -11.96 -6.27 9.50
N LEU A 292 -10.80 -6.16 8.86
CA LEU A 292 -10.57 -6.68 7.52
C LEU A 292 -10.11 -8.13 7.51
N GLN A 293 -9.84 -8.74 8.67
CA GLN A 293 -9.30 -10.10 8.79
C GLN A 293 -8.05 -10.29 7.94
N ILE A 294 -7.05 -9.44 8.14
CA ILE A 294 -5.77 -9.51 7.42
C ILE A 294 -4.92 -10.62 8.05
N LYS A 295 -4.63 -11.69 7.30
CA LYS A 295 -4.08 -12.94 7.84
C LYS A 295 -2.56 -13.03 7.79
N ASP A 296 -1.95 -12.67 6.67
CA ASP A 296 -0.52 -12.85 6.41
C ASP A 296 0.37 -11.81 7.11
N ARG A 297 0.34 -11.77 8.46
CA ARG A 297 1.06 -10.78 9.28
C ARG A 297 2.40 -11.31 9.80
N HIS A 298 3.24 -11.83 8.91
CA HIS A 298 4.62 -12.20 9.23
C HIS A 298 5.55 -10.98 9.33
N ASN A 299 6.76 -11.17 9.86
CA ASN A 299 7.73 -10.08 10.11
C ASN A 299 8.22 -9.36 8.84
N GLY A 300 8.12 -9.98 7.67
CA GLY A 300 8.33 -9.29 6.38
C GLY A 300 7.27 -8.24 6.01
N ASN A 301 6.03 -8.38 6.49
CA ASN A 301 4.88 -7.52 6.16
C ASN A 301 4.60 -6.46 7.23
N ILE A 302 5.48 -6.38 8.23
CA ILE A 302 5.42 -5.42 9.33
C ILE A 302 6.66 -4.56 9.25
N MET A 303 6.46 -3.27 9.03
CA MET A 303 7.54 -2.27 8.96
C MET A 303 7.58 -1.43 10.22
N ILE A 304 8.77 -0.93 10.54
CA ILE A 304 9.03 0.03 11.61
C ILE A 304 9.69 1.25 10.97
N ASP A 305 9.11 2.43 11.15
CA ASP A 305 9.72 3.69 10.72
C ASP A 305 10.70 4.25 11.76
N THR A 306 11.50 5.24 11.35
CA THR A 306 12.51 5.90 12.21
C THR A 306 11.93 6.66 13.41
N ASP A 307 10.61 6.88 13.46
CA ASP A 307 9.93 7.53 14.58
C ASP A 307 9.31 6.52 15.55
N GLY A 308 9.42 5.22 15.26
CA GLY A 308 8.91 4.12 16.08
C GLY A 308 7.49 3.69 15.74
N HIS A 309 6.90 4.14 14.63
CA HIS A 309 5.58 3.65 14.20
C HIS A 309 5.68 2.27 13.57
N ILE A 310 4.66 1.46 13.82
CA ILE A 310 4.42 0.23 13.06
C ILE A 310 3.57 0.54 11.83
N VAL A 311 3.95 -0.02 10.68
CA VAL A 311 3.23 0.12 9.41
C VAL A 311 3.05 -1.26 8.80
N HIS A 312 1.81 -1.69 8.62
CA HIS A 312 1.51 -2.93 7.90
C HIS A 312 1.56 -2.69 6.39
N ILE A 313 2.15 -3.62 5.65
CA ILE A 313 2.16 -3.64 4.18
C ILE A 313 1.62 -4.97 3.66
N ASP A 314 1.44 -5.06 2.33
CA ASP A 314 1.01 -6.25 1.59
C ASP A 314 -0.33 -6.81 2.09
N PHE A 315 -1.43 -6.39 1.48
CA PHE A 315 -2.78 -6.75 1.94
C PHE A 315 -3.46 -7.83 1.08
N GLY A 316 -2.69 -8.62 0.32
CA GLY A 316 -3.21 -9.66 -0.57
C GLY A 316 -4.07 -10.73 0.13
N PHE A 317 -3.86 -10.94 1.44
CA PHE A 317 -4.64 -11.88 2.26
C PHE A 317 -5.55 -11.16 3.25
N MET A 318 -6.76 -10.82 2.80
CA MET A 318 -7.79 -10.13 3.59
C MET A 318 -9.16 -10.78 3.42
N PHE A 319 -10.08 -10.47 4.34
CA PHE A 319 -11.41 -11.05 4.48
C PHE A 319 -11.38 -12.56 4.64
N GLU A 320 -11.73 -13.30 3.59
CA GLU A 320 -11.83 -14.76 3.63
C GLU A 320 -10.62 -15.47 2.98
N SER A 321 -9.65 -14.71 2.44
CA SER A 321 -8.39 -15.29 1.96
C SER A 321 -7.37 -15.42 3.10
N SER A 322 -6.71 -16.58 3.16
CA SER A 322 -5.62 -16.89 4.10
C SER A 322 -4.54 -17.69 3.37
N PRO A 323 -3.25 -17.47 3.70
CA PRO A 323 -2.15 -18.25 3.19
C PRO A 323 -2.30 -19.77 3.39
N GLY A 324 -1.54 -20.57 2.64
CA GLY A 324 -1.46 -22.02 2.87
C GLY A 324 -2.76 -22.79 2.62
N GLY A 325 -3.60 -22.35 1.68
CA GLY A 325 -4.86 -23.03 1.34
C GLY A 325 -6.08 -22.58 2.16
N ASN A 326 -6.00 -21.43 2.85
CA ASN A 326 -7.08 -20.84 3.64
C ASN A 326 -7.44 -21.61 4.91
N LEU A 327 -6.43 -22.07 5.64
CA LEU A 327 -6.60 -22.75 6.91
C LEU A 327 -7.20 -21.84 8.00
N GLY A 328 -7.02 -20.51 7.88
CA GLY A 328 -7.66 -19.53 8.78
C GLY A 328 -7.25 -19.68 10.25
N PHE A 329 -6.07 -20.22 10.49
CA PHE A 329 -5.55 -20.50 11.84
C PHE A 329 -4.95 -19.26 12.51
N GLU A 330 -4.65 -18.22 11.73
CA GLU A 330 -4.01 -16.98 12.18
C GLU A 330 -4.92 -16.20 13.16
N PRO A 331 -4.33 -15.52 14.16
CA PRO A 331 -5.10 -14.67 15.07
C PRO A 331 -5.80 -13.52 14.33
N ASP A 332 -6.75 -12.86 15.01
CA ASP A 332 -7.44 -11.68 14.47
C ASP A 332 -6.47 -10.53 14.13
N PHE A 333 -5.43 -10.35 14.95
CA PHE A 333 -4.27 -9.53 14.62
C PHE A 333 -3.03 -10.03 15.38
N LYS A 334 -1.83 -9.67 14.90
CA LYS A 334 -0.57 -10.07 15.52
C LYS A 334 -0.28 -9.22 16.75
N LEU A 335 0.00 -9.86 17.89
CA LEU A 335 0.44 -9.20 19.11
C LEU A 335 1.54 -10.05 19.76
N SER A 336 2.75 -9.97 19.18
CA SER A 336 3.88 -10.82 19.55
C SER A 336 4.53 -10.41 20.88
N GLN A 337 5.38 -11.29 21.41
CA GLN A 337 6.08 -11.07 22.68
C GLN A 337 6.95 -9.81 22.68
N GLU A 338 7.68 -9.56 21.59
CA GLU A 338 8.50 -8.35 21.43
C GLU A 338 7.66 -7.07 21.35
N MET A 339 6.49 -7.10 20.71
CA MET A 339 5.56 -5.96 20.66
C MET A 339 5.02 -5.67 22.06
N VAL A 340 4.63 -6.71 22.80
CA VAL A 340 4.18 -6.60 24.19
C VAL A 340 5.30 -6.10 25.09
N ALA A 341 6.55 -6.51 24.87
CA ALA A 341 7.72 -6.03 25.63
C ALA A 341 7.91 -4.51 25.48
N ILE A 342 7.79 -3.96 24.27
CA ILE A 342 7.80 -2.49 24.05
C ILE A 342 6.72 -1.79 24.87
N MET A 343 5.57 -2.45 25.08
CA MET A 343 4.44 -1.97 25.86
C MET A 343 4.51 -2.32 27.36
N GLY A 344 5.67 -2.75 27.86
CA GLY A 344 5.90 -3.03 29.29
C GLY A 344 5.66 -4.49 29.70
N GLY A 345 5.54 -5.41 28.74
CA GLY A 345 5.63 -6.86 28.96
C GLY A 345 4.37 -7.56 29.51
N LYS A 346 3.43 -6.81 30.08
CA LYS A 346 2.23 -7.34 30.75
C LYS A 346 1.00 -6.46 30.55
N MET A 347 -0.19 -7.05 30.69
CA MET A 347 -1.45 -6.34 30.41
C MET A 347 -1.74 -5.20 31.39
N GLU A 348 -1.21 -5.29 32.62
CA GLU A 348 -1.39 -4.29 33.68
C GLU A 348 -0.46 -3.08 33.48
N ALA A 349 0.55 -3.18 32.61
CA ALA A 349 1.48 -2.11 32.34
C ALA A 349 0.74 -0.86 31.82
N PRO A 350 1.10 0.36 32.27
CA PRO A 350 0.44 1.58 31.81
C PRO A 350 0.41 1.73 30.28
N SER A 351 1.53 1.40 29.63
CA SER A 351 1.68 1.43 28.16
C SER A 351 0.76 0.44 27.45
N PHE A 352 0.61 -0.78 27.96
CA PHE A 352 -0.34 -1.75 27.42
C PHE A 352 -1.80 -1.31 27.64
N ARG A 353 -2.12 -0.75 28.82
CA ARG A 353 -3.46 -0.21 29.10
C ARG A 353 -3.81 0.95 28.16
N LEU A 354 -2.84 1.79 27.82
CA LEU A 354 -2.99 2.84 26.80
C LEU A 354 -3.29 2.22 25.43
N PHE A 355 -2.52 1.23 25.00
CA PHE A 355 -2.78 0.49 23.75
C PHE A 355 -4.21 -0.07 23.72
N ALA A 356 -4.63 -0.78 24.77
CA ALA A 356 -5.95 -1.37 24.84
C ALA A 356 -7.07 -0.32 24.81
N SER A 357 -6.88 0.80 25.52
CA SER A 357 -7.81 1.93 25.49
C SER A 357 -7.94 2.53 24.09
N LEU A 358 -6.82 2.77 23.41
CA LEU A 358 -6.81 3.32 22.05
C LEU A 358 -7.45 2.35 21.04
N CYS A 359 -7.24 1.03 21.17
CA CYS A 359 -7.93 0.03 20.36
C CYS A 359 -9.45 0.10 20.52
N VAL A 360 -9.93 0.20 21.76
CA VAL A 360 -11.37 0.33 22.05
C VAL A 360 -11.93 1.63 21.47
N GLN A 361 -11.24 2.75 21.69
CA GLN A 361 -11.65 4.05 21.15
C GLN A 361 -11.70 4.04 19.62
N ALA A 362 -10.68 3.47 18.97
CA ALA A 362 -10.61 3.32 17.52
C ALA A 362 -11.75 2.46 16.97
N TYR A 363 -12.01 1.31 17.60
CA TYR A 363 -13.12 0.44 17.22
C TYR A 363 -14.47 1.14 17.34
N LEU A 364 -14.72 1.80 18.47
CA LEU A 364 -15.96 2.56 18.70
C LEU A 364 -16.11 3.75 17.74
N ALA A 365 -15.03 4.43 17.38
CA ALA A 365 -15.07 5.56 16.44
C ALA A 365 -15.49 5.11 15.02
N VAL A 366 -15.02 3.94 14.59
CA VAL A 366 -15.24 3.40 13.24
C VAL A 366 -16.58 2.69 13.11
N ARG A 367 -17.09 2.13 14.22
CA ARG A 367 -18.31 1.34 14.28
C ARG A 367 -19.58 2.02 13.70
N PRO A 368 -19.87 3.30 13.98
CA PRO A 368 -21.01 4.00 13.38
C PRO A 368 -20.99 4.06 11.85
N TYR A 369 -19.80 3.98 11.24
CA TYR A 369 -19.61 4.10 9.80
C TYR A 369 -19.68 2.77 9.06
N TYR A 370 -20.03 1.66 9.72
CA TYR A 370 -20.00 0.32 9.12
C TYR A 370 -20.75 0.24 7.77
N LYS A 371 -21.86 0.96 7.60
CA LYS A 371 -22.62 0.98 6.32
C LYS A 371 -21.78 1.50 5.15
N ALA A 372 -20.91 2.51 5.38
CA ALA A 372 -20.02 3.03 4.35
C ALA A 372 -18.95 2.00 3.97
N PHE A 373 -18.37 1.31 4.96
CA PHE A 373 -17.43 0.20 4.72
C PHE A 373 -18.09 -0.94 3.95
N ILE A 374 -19.29 -1.37 4.35
CA ILE A 374 -20.05 -2.40 3.63
C ILE A 374 -20.34 -1.96 2.20
N ALA A 375 -20.79 -0.72 1.96
CA ALA A 375 -21.08 -0.23 0.62
C ALA A 375 -19.85 -0.28 -0.30
N LEU A 376 -18.68 0.19 0.18
CA LEU A 376 -17.44 0.15 -0.59
C LEU A 376 -17.01 -1.28 -0.95
N VAL A 377 -17.13 -2.22 0.00
CA VAL A 377 -16.79 -3.63 -0.25
C VAL A 377 -17.82 -4.30 -1.16
N SER A 378 -19.11 -3.99 -0.99
CA SER A 378 -20.19 -4.54 -1.82
C SER A 378 -20.04 -4.19 -3.29
N LEU A 379 -19.53 -2.99 -3.62
CA LEU A 379 -19.25 -2.57 -5.00
C LEU A 379 -18.14 -3.40 -5.66
N MET A 380 -17.32 -4.10 -4.88
CA MET A 380 -16.19 -4.89 -5.37
C MET A 380 -16.47 -6.40 -5.41
N LEU A 381 -17.59 -6.90 -4.86
CA LEU A 381 -17.81 -8.36 -4.72
C LEU A 381 -17.77 -9.10 -6.05
N ASP A 382 -18.33 -8.51 -7.10
CA ASP A 382 -18.45 -9.11 -8.42
C ASP A 382 -17.16 -8.98 -9.26
N THR A 383 -16.10 -8.41 -8.69
CA THR A 383 -14.78 -8.31 -9.36
C THR A 383 -13.99 -9.63 -9.32
N HIS A 384 -14.55 -10.67 -8.71
CA HIS A 384 -13.94 -12.00 -8.55
C HIS A 384 -12.57 -12.00 -7.85
N LEU A 385 -12.25 -10.96 -7.07
CA LEU A 385 -11.02 -10.91 -6.29
C LEU A 385 -10.98 -12.08 -5.28
N PRO A 386 -9.83 -12.75 -5.09
CA PRO A 386 -9.72 -13.96 -4.25
C PRO A 386 -10.15 -13.81 -2.78
N CYS A 387 -10.21 -12.58 -2.27
CA CYS A 387 -10.62 -12.27 -0.90
C CYS A 387 -12.13 -12.40 -0.67
N PHE A 388 -12.94 -12.38 -1.74
CA PHE A 388 -14.38 -12.46 -1.66
C PHE A 388 -14.87 -13.90 -1.79
N ARG A 389 -15.69 -14.32 -0.82
CA ARG A 389 -16.47 -15.56 -0.88
C ARG A 389 -17.89 -15.29 -0.41
N GLY A 390 -18.72 -16.33 -0.42
CA GLY A 390 -20.16 -16.20 -0.22
C GLY A 390 -20.61 -15.60 1.12
N LYS A 391 -19.73 -15.41 2.11
CA LYS A 391 -20.09 -14.86 3.44
C LYS A 391 -19.36 -13.56 3.79
N THR A 392 -18.62 -12.96 2.86
CA THR A 392 -17.69 -11.85 3.16
C THR A 392 -18.41 -10.67 3.80
N ILE A 393 -19.52 -10.21 3.19
CA ILE A 393 -20.29 -9.06 3.70
C ILE A 393 -20.89 -9.34 5.07
N GLN A 394 -21.46 -10.53 5.26
CA GLN A 394 -22.09 -10.91 6.52
C GLN A 394 -21.04 -10.91 7.65
N GLN A 395 -19.94 -11.63 7.46
CA GLN A 395 -18.88 -11.70 8.46
C GLN A 395 -18.23 -10.34 8.71
N PHE A 396 -18.04 -9.54 7.65
CA PHE A 396 -17.49 -8.19 7.79
C PHE A 396 -18.40 -7.30 8.62
N ARG A 397 -19.72 -7.33 8.36
CA ARG A 397 -20.73 -6.64 9.16
C ARG A 397 -20.73 -7.12 10.60
N ASP A 398 -20.66 -8.43 10.83
CA ASP A 398 -20.74 -9.01 12.17
C ASP A 398 -19.56 -8.56 13.05
N ARG A 399 -18.37 -8.31 12.48
CA ARG A 399 -17.21 -7.77 13.21
C ARG A 399 -17.40 -6.32 13.68
N PHE A 400 -18.23 -5.52 13.01
CA PHE A 400 -18.66 -4.22 13.53
C PHE A 400 -19.67 -4.34 14.68
N ALA A 401 -20.28 -5.52 14.86
CA ALA A 401 -21.28 -5.82 15.87
C ALA A 401 -22.34 -4.71 16.02
N PRO A 402 -23.02 -4.28 14.93
CA PRO A 402 -23.90 -3.11 14.93
C PRO A 402 -25.08 -3.19 15.90
N GLN A 403 -25.45 -4.40 16.34
CA GLN A 403 -26.51 -4.67 17.29
C GLN A 403 -26.14 -4.40 18.76
N LEU A 404 -24.85 -4.31 19.10
CA LEU A 404 -24.42 -4.13 20.49
C LEU A 404 -24.57 -2.67 20.96
N SER A 405 -24.64 -2.46 22.28
CA SER A 405 -24.42 -1.13 22.86
C SER A 405 -22.93 -0.75 22.77
N ASP A 406 -22.59 0.53 22.87
CA ASP A 406 -21.17 0.95 22.88
C ASP A 406 -20.39 0.33 24.07
N ARG A 407 -21.07 0.15 25.21
CA ARG A 407 -20.50 -0.52 26.38
C ARG A 407 -20.16 -1.98 26.08
N ASP A 408 -21.04 -2.70 25.41
CA ASP A 408 -20.82 -4.12 25.10
C ASP A 408 -19.87 -4.30 23.91
N ALA A 409 -19.89 -3.39 22.95
CA ALA A 409 -18.92 -3.29 21.87
C ALA A 409 -17.49 -3.03 22.41
N ALA A 410 -17.35 -2.20 23.44
CA ALA A 410 -16.07 -2.01 24.14
C ALA A 410 -15.56 -3.30 24.81
N LYS A 411 -16.45 -4.04 25.50
CA LYS A 411 -16.11 -5.35 26.08
C LYS A 411 -15.75 -6.36 25.01
N TYR A 412 -16.46 -6.35 23.88
CA TYR A 412 -16.17 -7.21 22.73
C TYR A 412 -14.76 -6.95 22.21
N MET A 413 -14.40 -5.70 21.91
CA MET A 413 -13.03 -5.37 21.47
C MET A 413 -11.97 -5.74 22.51
N MET A 414 -12.22 -5.51 23.80
CA MET A 414 -11.32 -5.96 24.87
C MET A 414 -11.14 -7.48 24.92
N SER A 415 -12.18 -8.26 24.58
CA SER A 415 -12.08 -9.71 24.49
C SER A 415 -11.19 -10.14 23.32
N ILE A 416 -11.27 -9.47 22.17
CA ILE A 416 -10.40 -9.72 21.01
C ILE A 416 -8.93 -9.45 21.37
N ILE A 417 -8.65 -8.34 22.06
CA ILE A 417 -7.30 -8.00 22.52
C ILE A 417 -6.72 -9.09 23.43
N ARG A 418 -7.52 -9.58 24.39
CA ARG A 418 -7.10 -10.67 25.28
C ARG A 418 -6.81 -11.95 24.53
N ASN A 419 -7.64 -12.30 23.53
CA ASN A 419 -7.44 -13.49 22.72
C ASN A 419 -6.17 -13.41 21.85
N CYS A 420 -5.78 -12.21 21.42
CA CYS A 420 -4.56 -12.02 20.61
C CYS A 420 -3.29 -11.93 21.47
N PHE A 421 -3.39 -11.60 22.75
CA PHE A 421 -2.24 -11.44 23.65
C PHE A 421 -1.40 -12.71 23.75
N LEU A 422 -0.17 -12.65 23.22
CA LEU A 422 0.80 -13.75 23.21
C LEU A 422 0.23 -15.07 22.65
N ASN A 423 -0.64 -14.96 21.64
CA ASN A 423 -1.33 -16.11 21.09
C ASN A 423 -0.34 -17.12 20.48
N VAL A 424 -0.46 -18.38 20.90
CA VAL A 424 0.40 -19.49 20.44
C VAL A 424 0.35 -19.64 18.92
N ARG A 425 -0.81 -19.39 18.29
CA ARG A 425 -0.99 -19.48 16.85
C ARG A 425 -0.12 -18.50 16.08
N SER A 426 0.13 -17.30 16.62
CA SER A 426 1.06 -16.33 16.03
C SER A 426 2.48 -16.90 15.98
N LYS A 427 2.94 -17.51 17.08
CA LYS A 427 4.29 -18.11 17.15
C LYS A 427 4.44 -19.28 16.17
N MET A 428 3.43 -20.14 16.08
CA MET A 428 3.42 -21.25 15.11
C MET A 428 3.45 -20.73 13.67
N TYR A 429 2.70 -19.66 13.38
CA TYR A 429 2.69 -19.06 12.05
C TYR A 429 4.05 -18.50 11.65
N ASP A 430 4.70 -17.78 12.57
CA ASP A 430 6.04 -17.26 12.35
C ASP A 430 7.08 -18.38 12.12
N GLN A 431 6.95 -19.51 12.82
CA GLN A 431 7.77 -20.70 12.57
C GLN A 431 7.56 -21.30 11.18
N LEU A 432 6.30 -21.38 10.71
CA LEU A 432 6.00 -21.85 9.37
C LEU A 432 6.62 -20.93 8.31
N GLN A 433 6.56 -19.62 8.53
CA GLN A 433 7.14 -18.62 7.62
C GLN A 433 8.67 -18.69 7.58
N TYR A 434 9.32 -18.98 8.71
CA TYR A 434 10.76 -19.26 8.72
C TYR A 434 11.11 -20.49 7.88
N ILE A 435 10.36 -21.58 8.04
CA ILE A 435 10.61 -22.84 7.30
C ILE A 435 10.36 -22.65 5.79
N GLN A 436 9.31 -21.93 5.40
CA GLN A 436 8.88 -21.81 4.01
C GLN A 436 9.59 -20.68 3.25
N ASN A 437 9.84 -19.56 3.92
CA ASN A 437 10.26 -18.31 3.29
C ASN A 437 11.54 -17.72 3.91
N GLU A 438 12.16 -18.42 4.86
CA GLU A 438 13.38 -17.98 5.57
C GLU A 438 13.20 -16.62 6.28
N ILE A 439 11.99 -16.34 6.77
CA ILE A 439 11.66 -15.09 7.49
C ILE A 439 11.92 -15.29 9.00
N PRO A 440 12.99 -14.71 9.58
CA PRO A 440 13.23 -14.72 11.02
C PRO A 440 12.11 -14.15 11.89
N TYR A 441 11.95 -14.72 13.09
CA TYR A 441 10.91 -14.39 14.06
C TYR A 441 11.39 -14.14 15.48
#